data_AF-A0AA97I632-F1
#
_entry.id   AF-A0AA97I632-F1
#
_cell.length_a   1.000
_cell.length_b   1.000
_cell.length_c   1.000
_cell.angle_alpha   90.00
_cell.angle_beta   90.00
_cell.angle_gamma   90.00
#
_symmetry.space_group_name_H-M   'P 1'
#
loop_
_entity.id
_entity.type
_entity.pdbx_description
1 polymer ?
#
loop_
_entity_poly.entity_id
_entity_poly.type
_entity_poly.pdbx_seq_one_letter_code
_entity_poly.pdbx_strand_id
1 'polypeptide(L)'
;MGRRLLHPFSDEWTDEYEAYAATASRVTYTLPLRRFIDDCRDKERRPVLVTEEAATLTPHLVKALADGGGSWAFRARGGYYDASSGYRIGSFPELWRGPSSFDDRHGAYGSPSARSEGVFLFEVYASERAVAETRVGALAEHVIAGLGGRRAIDRWDSEEPLARTWSVDAVTAVARSEMPASGRYLLGTPDHAWANMAVARTRRGLLEHVAGGVPAGAYASPRGIEHGVNPALHPAVTEMLAGLVDRFRPNVAMISYGEYARTDHGVVRGVGTTRPDVPLAVLIGPRGVRDLRIDVDDLRSRHDVTVLGPGRVPSLLVRMSGRNSLWGQLAAFAYDLDQERLGAALAVEFEGGR
;
A
#
# COMPACT_ATOMS: atom_id res chain seq x y z
N MET A 1 10.89 36.20 -24.77
CA MET A 1 10.30 35.00 -25.43
C MET A 1 11.30 33.85 -25.25
N GLY A 2 11.30 33.23 -24.07
CA GLY A 2 12.28 32.22 -23.68
C GLY A 2 11.82 30.84 -24.12
N ARG A 3 12.71 30.07 -24.74
CA ARG A 3 12.53 28.65 -25.10
C ARG A 3 11.99 27.89 -23.89
N ARG A 4 10.72 27.49 -23.91
CA ARG A 4 10.19 26.42 -23.05
C ARG A 4 10.90 25.14 -23.49
N LEU A 5 11.88 24.69 -22.71
CA LEU A 5 12.35 23.31 -22.80
C LEU A 5 11.12 22.44 -22.53
N LEU A 6 10.65 21.72 -23.55
CA LEU A 6 9.63 20.67 -23.38
C LEU A 6 10.21 19.67 -22.36
N HIS A 7 9.63 19.61 -21.17
CA HIS A 7 9.92 18.52 -20.27
C HIS A 7 9.37 17.24 -20.92
N PRO A 8 10.16 16.17 -21.09
CA PRO A 8 9.75 15.02 -21.89
C PRO A 8 8.49 14.31 -21.36
N PHE A 9 8.12 14.58 -20.10
CA PHE A 9 7.01 13.93 -19.41
C PHE A 9 6.11 14.88 -18.59
N SER A 10 6.35 16.19 -18.58
CA SER A 10 5.60 17.12 -17.68
C SER A 10 4.92 18.22 -18.48
N ASP A 11 3.63 18.41 -18.23
CA ASP A 11 2.80 19.45 -18.87
C ASP A 11 2.98 20.81 -18.19
N GLU A 12 3.31 20.80 -16.89
CA GLU A 12 3.63 21.96 -16.08
C GLU A 12 4.70 21.58 -15.03
N TRP A 13 5.61 22.50 -14.70
CA TRP A 13 6.60 22.29 -13.64
C TRP A 13 6.98 23.60 -12.96
N THR A 14 7.33 23.48 -11.69
CA THR A 14 7.91 24.54 -10.85
C THR A 14 9.09 23.97 -10.07
N ASP A 15 9.64 24.74 -9.13
CA ASP A 15 10.64 24.21 -8.19
C ASP A 15 10.01 23.33 -7.10
N GLU A 16 8.69 23.39 -6.89
CA GLU A 16 8.00 22.60 -5.84
C GLU A 16 7.40 21.30 -6.38
N TYR A 17 6.95 21.28 -7.64
CA TYR A 17 6.19 20.17 -8.21
C TYR A 17 6.35 20.04 -9.72
N GLU A 18 6.00 18.87 -10.24
CA GLU A 18 5.76 18.64 -11.66
C GLU A 18 4.40 17.99 -11.87
N ALA A 19 3.68 18.36 -12.94
CA ALA A 19 2.36 17.85 -13.26
C ALA A 19 2.35 17.04 -14.56
N TYR A 20 1.64 15.91 -14.53
CA TYR A 20 1.40 15.02 -15.66
C TYR A 20 -0.11 14.93 -15.91
N ALA A 21 -0.58 15.39 -17.07
CA ALA A 21 -1.99 15.29 -17.46
C ALA A 21 -2.25 14.00 -18.25
N ALA A 22 -3.01 13.09 -17.64
CA ALA A 22 -3.46 11.87 -18.28
C ALA A 22 -4.88 12.05 -18.85
N THR A 23 -5.03 11.80 -20.14
CA THR A 23 -6.33 11.90 -20.86
C THR A 23 -7.06 10.56 -20.99
N ALA A 24 -6.44 9.46 -20.57
CA ALA A 24 -7.04 8.14 -20.61
C ALA A 24 -8.12 7.97 -19.54
N SER A 25 -9.21 7.26 -19.87
CA SER A 25 -10.28 6.90 -18.92
C SER A 25 -9.82 5.91 -17.85
N ARG A 26 -8.79 5.12 -18.15
CA ARG A 26 -8.09 4.25 -17.20
C ARG A 26 -6.60 4.55 -17.29
N VAL A 27 -6.04 5.03 -16.19
CA VAL A 27 -4.63 5.39 -16.08
C VAL A 27 -3.92 4.29 -15.28
N THR A 28 -2.90 3.71 -15.89
CA THR A 28 -2.13 2.57 -15.36
C THR A 28 -0.69 2.99 -15.09
N TYR A 29 0.04 2.24 -14.26
CA TYR A 29 1.44 2.52 -13.93
C TYR A 29 2.39 2.10 -15.05
N THR A 30 2.34 2.83 -16.17
CA THR A 30 3.14 2.62 -17.39
C THR A 30 4.56 3.19 -17.25
N LEU A 31 5.46 2.82 -18.17
CA LEU A 31 6.82 3.37 -18.22
C LEU A 31 6.88 4.91 -18.15
N PRO A 32 6.07 5.67 -18.91
CA PRO A 32 6.10 7.14 -18.81
C PRO A 32 5.73 7.65 -17.42
N LEU A 33 4.69 7.09 -16.78
CA LEU A 33 4.27 7.50 -15.44
C LEU A 33 5.27 7.09 -14.36
N ARG A 34 5.89 5.92 -14.52
CA ARG A 34 7.01 5.50 -13.67
C ARG A 34 8.16 6.49 -13.77
N ARG A 35 8.61 6.81 -14.99
CA ARG A 35 9.72 7.76 -15.21
C ARG A 35 9.39 9.16 -14.68
N PHE A 36 8.16 9.62 -14.86
CA PHE A 36 7.69 10.87 -14.29
C PHE A 36 7.78 10.89 -12.75
N ILE A 37 7.30 9.86 -12.07
CA ILE A 37 7.36 9.76 -10.61
C ILE A 37 8.81 9.65 -10.12
N ASP A 38 9.64 8.83 -10.77
CA ASP A 38 11.05 8.64 -10.42
C ASP A 38 11.83 9.96 -10.58
N ASP A 39 11.65 10.67 -11.70
CA ASP A 39 12.31 11.95 -11.98
C ASP A 39 11.88 13.06 -11.01
N CYS A 40 10.60 13.09 -10.59
CA CYS A 40 10.16 13.98 -9.52
C CYS A 40 10.90 13.71 -8.21
N ARG A 41 11.07 12.44 -7.82
CA ARG A 41 11.82 12.09 -6.60
C ARG A 41 13.28 12.51 -6.69
N ASP A 42 13.93 12.22 -7.80
CA ASP A 42 15.35 12.54 -8.02
C ASP A 42 15.61 14.05 -7.96
N LYS A 43 14.62 14.86 -8.36
CA LYS A 43 14.65 16.33 -8.30
C LYS A 43 14.06 16.93 -7.03
N GLU A 44 13.67 16.10 -6.05
CA GLU A 44 12.99 16.51 -4.82
C GLU A 44 11.70 17.34 -5.04
N ARG A 45 10.99 17.05 -6.13
CA ARG A 45 9.72 17.67 -6.53
C ARG A 45 8.54 16.74 -6.23
N ARG A 46 7.37 17.34 -5.98
CA ARG A 46 6.12 16.58 -5.78
C ARG A 46 5.48 16.21 -7.13
N PRO A 47 5.21 14.92 -7.42
CA PRO A 47 4.48 14.55 -8.62
C PRO A 47 2.98 14.84 -8.46
N VAL A 48 2.39 15.54 -9.44
CA VAL A 48 0.95 15.80 -9.51
C VAL A 48 0.36 15.10 -10.73
N LEU A 49 -0.44 14.05 -10.50
CA LEU A 49 -1.21 13.42 -11.57
C LEU A 49 -2.50 14.20 -11.78
N VAL A 50 -2.77 14.65 -13.00
CA VAL A 50 -4.01 15.32 -13.39
C VAL A 50 -4.80 14.43 -14.32
N THR A 51 -6.08 14.18 -14.01
CA THR A 51 -6.96 13.38 -14.87
C THR A 51 -8.25 14.11 -15.21
N GLU A 52 -9.06 13.56 -16.12
CA GLU A 52 -10.47 13.93 -16.22
C GLU A 52 -11.28 13.35 -15.05
N GLU A 53 -12.43 13.94 -14.75
CA GLU A 53 -13.37 13.52 -13.69
C GLU A 53 -13.77 12.04 -13.77
N ALA A 54 -13.97 11.51 -14.98
CA ALA A 54 -14.39 10.13 -15.18
C ALA A 54 -13.23 9.11 -15.18
N ALA A 55 -11.99 9.57 -15.02
CA ALA A 55 -10.83 8.70 -15.07
C ALA A 55 -10.71 7.82 -13.82
N THR A 56 -10.14 6.64 -14.01
CA THR A 56 -9.84 5.69 -12.93
C THR A 56 -8.36 5.35 -12.91
N LEU A 57 -7.80 5.15 -11.71
CA LEU A 57 -6.43 4.74 -11.50
C LEU A 57 -6.36 3.27 -11.09
N THR A 58 -5.36 2.56 -11.59
CA THR A 58 -5.06 1.22 -11.07
C THR A 58 -4.46 1.29 -9.67
N PRO A 59 -4.61 0.24 -8.85
CA PRO A 59 -4.02 0.22 -7.51
C PRO A 59 -2.49 0.34 -7.52
N HIS A 60 -1.81 -0.21 -8.54
CA HIS A 60 -0.36 -0.05 -8.70
C HIS A 60 0.03 1.43 -8.86
N LEU A 61 -0.70 2.19 -9.68
CA LEU A 61 -0.44 3.62 -9.88
C LEU A 61 -0.76 4.43 -8.63
N VAL A 62 -1.88 4.15 -7.94
CA VAL A 62 -2.24 4.81 -6.68
C VAL A 62 -1.12 4.64 -5.65
N LYS A 63 -0.62 3.41 -5.48
CA LYS A 63 0.49 3.14 -4.56
C LYS A 63 1.80 3.79 -5.03
N ALA A 64 2.11 3.76 -6.32
CA ALA A 64 3.31 4.41 -6.84
C ALA A 64 3.30 5.93 -6.62
N LEU A 65 2.17 6.58 -6.85
CA LEU A 65 2.00 8.01 -6.62
C LEU A 65 2.14 8.33 -5.13
N ALA A 66 1.48 7.56 -4.24
CA ALA A 66 1.58 7.74 -2.80
C ALA A 66 3.02 7.54 -2.27
N ASP A 67 3.68 6.47 -2.68
CA ASP A 67 5.07 6.20 -2.28
C ASP A 67 6.05 7.26 -2.80
N GLY A 68 5.72 7.91 -3.92
CA GLY A 68 6.44 9.05 -4.50
C GLY A 68 6.11 10.40 -3.85
N GLY A 69 5.27 10.45 -2.82
CA GLY A 69 4.83 11.70 -2.19
C GLY A 69 3.96 12.58 -3.08
N GLY A 70 3.33 11.97 -4.10
CA GLY A 70 2.52 12.65 -5.09
C GLY A 70 1.08 12.88 -4.68
N SER A 71 0.42 13.70 -5.48
CA SER A 71 -0.99 14.06 -5.31
C SER A 71 -1.77 13.83 -6.59
N TRP A 72 -3.06 13.57 -6.47
CA TRP A 72 -3.96 13.39 -7.60
C TRP A 72 -4.97 14.53 -7.62
N ALA A 73 -5.01 15.25 -8.73
CA ALA A 73 -6.05 16.22 -9.05
C ALA A 73 -6.87 15.75 -10.25
N PHE A 74 -8.12 16.18 -10.34
CA PHE A 74 -8.94 15.94 -11.52
C PHE A 74 -9.56 17.24 -12.03
N ARG A 75 -9.79 17.29 -13.33
CA ARG A 75 -10.45 18.39 -14.03
C ARG A 75 -11.94 18.08 -14.17
N ALA A 76 -12.76 19.05 -13.80
CA ALA A 76 -14.22 19.01 -13.96
C ALA A 76 -14.76 20.36 -14.48
N ARG A 77 -16.08 20.46 -14.68
CA ARG A 77 -16.79 21.69 -15.09
C ARG A 77 -16.78 22.73 -13.95
N GLY A 78 -15.63 23.34 -13.72
CA GLY A 78 -15.41 24.27 -12.61
C GLY A 78 -13.93 24.56 -12.36
N GLY A 79 -13.03 23.69 -12.81
CA GLY A 79 -11.59 23.84 -12.61
C GLY A 79 -10.97 22.53 -12.15
N TYR A 80 -9.94 22.65 -11.32
CA TYR A 80 -9.25 21.51 -10.73
C TYR A 80 -9.75 21.24 -9.32
N TYR A 81 -9.82 19.97 -8.97
CA TYR A 81 -10.25 19.49 -7.66
C TYR A 81 -9.23 18.48 -7.13
N ASP A 82 -9.00 18.50 -5.82
CA ASP A 82 -8.23 17.48 -5.11
C ASP A 82 -9.01 16.16 -5.11
N ALA A 83 -8.41 15.09 -5.65
CA ALA A 83 -9.07 13.79 -5.73
C ALA A 83 -9.21 13.08 -4.36
N SER A 84 -8.46 13.51 -3.34
CA SER A 84 -8.56 12.93 -2.00
C SER A 84 -9.74 13.52 -1.21
N SER A 85 -9.93 14.85 -1.27
CA SER A 85 -10.94 15.57 -0.48
C SER A 85 -12.18 15.96 -1.29
N GLY A 86 -12.03 16.15 -2.59
CA GLY A 86 -13.04 16.66 -3.50
C GLY A 86 -13.19 18.17 -3.49
N TYR A 87 -12.37 18.91 -2.74
CA TYR A 87 -12.41 20.38 -2.73
C TYR A 87 -11.73 20.95 -3.97
N ARG A 88 -12.26 22.06 -4.46
CA ARG A 88 -11.66 22.82 -5.55
C ARG A 88 -10.33 23.41 -5.11
N ILE A 89 -9.35 23.36 -6.00
CA ILE A 89 -8.04 23.99 -5.82
C ILE A 89 -7.85 25.11 -6.83
N GLY A 90 -7.30 26.24 -6.39
CA GLY A 90 -6.89 27.34 -7.27
C GLY A 90 -5.52 27.10 -7.90
N SER A 91 -4.69 26.29 -7.24
CA SER A 91 -3.34 25.95 -7.66
C SER A 91 -2.92 24.58 -7.11
N PHE A 92 -1.96 23.90 -7.77
CA PHE A 92 -1.48 22.59 -7.30
C PHE A 92 -0.85 22.59 -5.89
N PRO A 93 -0.17 23.65 -5.41
CA PRO A 93 0.32 23.69 -4.04
C PRO A 93 -0.73 23.53 -2.94
N GLU A 94 -2.00 23.82 -3.24
CA GLU A 94 -3.10 23.58 -2.30
C GLU A 94 -3.32 22.09 -2.01
N LEU A 95 -2.84 21.17 -2.85
CA LEU A 95 -2.93 19.72 -2.63
C LEU A 95 -2.21 19.25 -1.36
N TRP A 96 -1.15 19.95 -0.93
CA TRP A 96 -0.41 19.64 0.30
C TRP A 96 -0.44 20.75 1.35
N ARG A 97 -0.88 21.96 0.99
CA ARG A 97 -1.10 23.05 1.96
C ARG A 97 -2.53 23.09 2.50
N GLY A 98 -3.46 22.40 1.84
CA GLY A 98 -4.90 22.50 2.08
C GLY A 98 -5.56 23.51 1.14
N PRO A 99 -6.86 23.34 0.84
CA PRO A 99 -7.57 24.23 -0.05
C PRO A 99 -7.78 25.61 0.60
N SER A 100 -7.76 26.65 -0.22
CA SER A 100 -7.96 28.04 0.25
C SER A 100 -9.40 28.31 0.72
N SER A 101 -10.35 27.49 0.29
CA SER A 101 -11.77 27.51 0.71
C SER A 101 -12.32 26.09 0.76
N PHE A 102 -13.20 25.83 1.73
CA PHE A 102 -13.91 24.56 1.89
C PHE A 102 -15.38 24.64 1.40
N ASP A 103 -15.73 25.69 0.65
CA ASP A 103 -17.11 25.95 0.22
C ASP A 103 -17.47 25.28 -1.11
N ASP A 104 -16.47 24.99 -1.95
CA ASP A 104 -16.65 24.39 -3.28
C ASP A 104 -16.14 22.95 -3.30
N ARG A 105 -17.03 22.01 -2.95
CA ARG A 105 -16.77 20.57 -2.98
C ARG A 105 -17.51 19.92 -4.15
N HIS A 106 -16.79 19.13 -4.92
CA HIS A 106 -17.34 18.45 -6.09
C HIS A 106 -18.47 17.46 -5.71
N GLY A 107 -19.54 17.44 -6.50
CA GLY A 107 -20.76 16.67 -6.19
C GLY A 107 -20.55 15.16 -6.04
N ALA A 108 -19.55 14.59 -6.73
CA ALA A 108 -19.16 13.17 -6.58
C ALA A 108 -18.71 12.80 -5.15
N TYR A 109 -18.44 13.79 -4.29
CA TYR A 109 -18.03 13.60 -2.89
C TYR A 109 -19.19 13.74 -1.89
N GLY A 110 -20.43 13.92 -2.35
CA GLY A 110 -21.59 14.03 -1.46
C GLY A 110 -21.94 12.75 -0.72
N SER A 111 -21.76 11.57 -1.35
CA SER A 111 -22.08 10.27 -0.77
C SER A 111 -21.14 9.17 -1.29
N PRO A 112 -20.81 8.15 -0.47
CA PRO A 112 -20.06 6.98 -0.96
C PRO A 112 -20.80 6.26 -2.08
N SER A 113 -20.05 5.61 -2.98
CA SER A 113 -20.63 4.78 -4.05
C SER A 113 -21.47 3.63 -3.49
N ALA A 114 -22.61 3.35 -4.12
CA ALA A 114 -23.44 2.19 -3.79
C ALA A 114 -22.85 0.86 -4.29
N ARG A 115 -21.84 0.90 -5.18
CA ARG A 115 -21.20 -0.27 -5.81
C ARG A 115 -19.71 -0.33 -5.51
N SER A 116 -19.39 -0.48 -4.23
CA SER A 116 -18.01 -0.55 -3.77
C SER A 116 -17.58 -1.96 -3.39
N GLU A 117 -16.36 -2.31 -3.76
CA GLU A 117 -15.68 -3.54 -3.39
C GLU A 117 -14.83 -3.27 -2.14
N GLY A 118 -14.93 -4.17 -1.16
CA GLY A 118 -14.02 -4.22 -0.03
C GLY A 118 -12.73 -4.90 -0.43
N VAL A 119 -11.60 -4.37 0.03
CA VAL A 119 -10.28 -4.94 -0.27
C VAL A 119 -9.51 -5.10 1.04
N PHE A 120 -8.98 -6.30 1.29
CA PHE A 120 -7.95 -6.47 2.31
C PHE A 120 -6.64 -5.94 1.75
N LEU A 121 -6.22 -4.79 2.27
CA LEU A 121 -4.94 -4.19 1.96
C LEU A 121 -3.89 -4.77 2.90
N PHE A 122 -2.71 -5.04 2.38
CA PHE A 122 -1.63 -5.61 3.17
C PHE A 122 -0.32 -4.88 2.91
N GLU A 123 0.51 -4.81 3.95
CA GLU A 123 1.88 -4.36 3.89
C GLU A 123 2.71 -5.26 4.81
N VAL A 124 3.70 -5.96 4.24
CA VAL A 124 4.44 -7.03 4.92
C VAL A 124 5.93 -6.87 4.64
N TYR A 125 6.71 -6.82 5.71
CA TYR A 125 8.17 -6.81 5.70
C TYR A 125 8.66 -8.11 6.32
N ALA A 126 9.44 -8.89 5.57
CA ALA A 126 10.04 -10.12 6.07
C ALA A 126 11.54 -10.17 5.80
N SER A 127 12.28 -10.65 6.78
CA SER A 127 13.72 -10.88 6.65
C SER A 127 14.00 -12.26 6.09
N GLU A 128 14.97 -12.36 5.20
CA GLU A 128 15.54 -13.63 4.76
C GLU A 128 17.04 -13.68 4.92
N ARG A 129 17.62 -14.88 4.96
CA ARG A 129 19.08 -15.01 4.89
C ARG A 129 19.55 -14.59 3.50
N ALA A 130 20.68 -13.91 3.41
CA ALA A 130 21.32 -13.62 2.12
C ALA A 130 22.27 -14.77 1.73
N VAL A 131 21.70 -15.90 1.28
CA VAL A 131 22.44 -17.07 0.78
C VAL A 131 22.03 -17.39 -0.67
N ALA A 132 22.80 -18.21 -1.38
CA ALA A 132 22.60 -18.45 -2.81
C ALA A 132 21.26 -19.12 -3.13
N GLU A 133 20.75 -19.90 -2.19
CA GLU A 133 19.51 -20.66 -2.27
C GLU A 133 18.27 -19.82 -1.94
N THR A 134 18.45 -18.59 -1.42
CA THR A 134 17.32 -17.73 -1.06
C THR A 134 16.55 -17.32 -2.30
N ARG A 135 15.24 -17.55 -2.23
CA ARG A 135 14.23 -17.19 -3.25
C ARG A 135 13.31 -16.11 -2.68
N VAL A 136 12.82 -15.24 -3.55
CA VAL A 136 11.90 -14.14 -3.21
C VAL A 136 10.62 -14.25 -4.03
N GLY A 137 9.50 -13.76 -3.50
CA GLY A 137 8.18 -13.83 -4.15
C GLY A 137 7.22 -14.83 -3.53
N ALA A 138 7.71 -15.86 -2.83
CA ALA A 138 6.85 -16.79 -2.10
C ALA A 138 6.04 -16.11 -0.99
N LEU A 139 6.55 -14.99 -0.45
CA LEU A 139 5.83 -14.17 0.53
C LEU A 139 4.55 -13.58 -0.08
N ALA A 140 4.62 -13.06 -1.30
CA ALA A 140 3.46 -12.50 -1.99
C ALA A 140 2.40 -13.58 -2.26
N GLU A 141 2.82 -14.78 -2.68
CA GLU A 141 1.93 -15.93 -2.87
C GLU A 141 1.20 -16.30 -1.58
N HIS A 142 1.94 -16.39 -0.45
CA HIS A 142 1.36 -16.71 0.85
C HIS A 142 0.32 -15.68 1.30
N VAL A 143 0.64 -14.37 1.20
CA VAL A 143 -0.25 -13.31 1.66
C VAL A 143 -1.53 -13.24 0.81
N ILE A 144 -1.40 -13.30 -0.53
CA ILE A 144 -2.55 -13.28 -1.43
C ILE A 144 -3.46 -14.49 -1.20
N ALA A 145 -2.89 -15.69 -1.13
CA ALA A 145 -3.66 -16.90 -0.90
C ALA A 145 -4.33 -16.88 0.49
N GLY A 146 -3.60 -16.47 1.53
CA GLY A 146 -4.08 -16.43 2.90
C GLY A 146 -5.23 -15.44 3.13
N LEU A 147 -5.26 -14.33 2.38
CA LEU A 147 -6.35 -13.35 2.43
C LEU A 147 -7.55 -13.69 1.53
N GLY A 148 -7.58 -14.89 0.93
CA GLY A 148 -8.70 -15.38 0.13
C GLY A 148 -8.58 -15.16 -1.37
N GLY A 149 -7.38 -14.85 -1.88
CA GLY A 149 -7.09 -14.88 -3.32
C GLY A 149 -7.35 -16.28 -3.88
N ARG A 150 -8.24 -16.39 -4.88
CA ARG A 150 -8.72 -17.69 -5.40
C ARG A 150 -7.87 -18.21 -6.55
N ARG A 151 -7.08 -17.33 -7.16
CA ARG A 151 -6.18 -17.66 -8.26
C ARG A 151 -4.77 -17.26 -7.86
N ALA A 152 -3.80 -18.08 -8.23
CA ALA A 152 -2.39 -17.78 -8.02
C ALA A 152 -1.97 -16.56 -8.85
N ILE A 153 -0.86 -15.93 -8.45
CA ILE A 153 -0.18 -14.92 -9.24
C ILE A 153 0.21 -15.56 -10.57
N ASP A 154 -0.16 -14.91 -11.68
CA ASP A 154 0.13 -15.40 -13.03
C ASP A 154 0.95 -14.39 -13.83
N ARG A 155 0.93 -13.11 -13.45
CA ARG A 155 1.63 -12.04 -14.13
C ARG A 155 2.48 -11.19 -13.20
N TRP A 156 3.60 -10.71 -13.73
CA TRP A 156 4.42 -9.67 -13.11
C TRP A 156 5.13 -8.81 -14.14
N ASP A 157 5.52 -7.60 -13.74
CA ASP A 157 6.49 -6.78 -14.46
C ASP A 157 6.92 -5.59 -13.59
N SER A 158 7.73 -4.68 -14.09
CA SER A 158 8.04 -3.41 -13.41
C SER A 158 7.02 -2.28 -13.66
N GLU A 159 6.08 -2.51 -14.59
CA GLU A 159 5.10 -1.54 -15.08
C GLU A 159 3.87 -2.25 -15.66
N GLU A 160 2.77 -1.53 -15.80
CA GLU A 160 1.54 -2.03 -16.44
C GLU A 160 1.54 -1.71 -17.95
N PRO A 161 1.02 -2.60 -18.81
CA PRO A 161 0.41 -3.90 -18.49
C PRO A 161 1.44 -4.98 -18.13
N LEU A 162 1.07 -5.89 -17.21
CA LEU A 162 1.97 -6.95 -16.72
C LEU A 162 2.22 -8.01 -17.81
N ALA A 163 3.37 -7.95 -18.48
CA ALA A 163 3.63 -8.77 -19.65
C ALA A 163 4.24 -10.14 -19.31
N ARG A 164 5.05 -10.25 -18.23
CA ARG A 164 5.79 -11.48 -17.91
C ARG A 164 4.93 -12.47 -17.15
N THR A 165 5.15 -13.75 -17.43
CA THR A 165 4.56 -14.85 -16.66
C THR A 165 5.26 -14.95 -15.31
N TRP A 166 4.46 -15.13 -14.24
CA TRP A 166 4.97 -15.30 -12.89
C TRP A 166 5.84 -16.55 -12.74
N SER A 167 6.99 -16.38 -12.11
CA SER A 167 7.87 -17.45 -11.67
C SER A 167 8.77 -16.91 -10.57
N VAL A 168 8.74 -17.56 -9.40
CA VAL A 168 9.63 -17.25 -8.27
C VAL A 168 11.10 -17.26 -8.69
N ASP A 169 11.49 -18.19 -9.56
CA ASP A 169 12.87 -18.30 -10.03
C ASP A 169 13.25 -17.13 -10.96
N ALA A 170 12.36 -16.74 -11.88
CA ALA A 170 12.61 -15.61 -12.79
C ALA A 170 12.72 -14.28 -12.03
N VAL A 171 11.81 -14.05 -11.09
CA VAL A 171 11.80 -12.86 -10.24
C VAL A 171 13.03 -12.82 -9.35
N THR A 172 13.39 -13.96 -8.74
CA THR A 172 14.61 -14.08 -7.92
C THR A 172 15.86 -13.75 -8.73
N ALA A 173 15.95 -14.22 -9.98
CA ALA A 173 17.08 -13.93 -10.85
C ALA A 173 17.20 -12.44 -11.18
N VAL A 174 16.08 -11.76 -11.48
CA VAL A 174 16.07 -10.32 -11.73
C VAL A 174 16.42 -9.53 -10.46
N ALA A 175 15.79 -9.83 -9.33
CA ALA A 175 16.10 -9.19 -8.05
C ALA A 175 17.58 -9.31 -7.67
N ARG A 176 18.17 -10.49 -7.89
CA ARG A 176 19.59 -10.73 -7.63
C ARG A 176 20.50 -9.88 -8.53
N SER A 177 20.12 -9.67 -9.79
CA SER A 177 20.89 -8.86 -10.73
C SER A 177 20.88 -7.36 -10.41
N GLU A 178 19.85 -6.91 -9.68
CA GLU A 178 19.65 -5.50 -9.30
C GLU A 178 20.24 -5.15 -7.92
N MET A 179 20.81 -6.13 -7.20
CA MET A 179 21.40 -5.90 -5.88
C MET A 179 22.42 -4.74 -5.90
N PRO A 180 22.43 -3.88 -4.86
CA PRO A 180 21.96 -4.12 -3.49
C PRO A 180 20.47 -3.88 -3.23
N ALA A 181 19.71 -3.28 -4.15
CA ALA A 181 18.28 -3.04 -3.99
C ALA A 181 17.56 -3.21 -5.33
N SER A 182 16.51 -4.02 -5.35
CA SER A 182 15.70 -4.19 -6.54
C SER A 182 14.85 -2.96 -6.82
N GLY A 183 14.40 -2.85 -8.08
CA GLY A 183 13.23 -2.05 -8.39
C GLY A 183 11.97 -2.63 -7.74
N ARG A 184 10.84 -1.98 -8.03
CA ARG A 184 9.51 -2.50 -7.68
C ARG A 184 9.03 -3.47 -8.76
N TYR A 185 8.53 -4.61 -8.33
CA TYR A 185 7.83 -5.58 -9.17
C TYR A 185 6.34 -5.54 -8.85
N LEU A 186 5.53 -5.30 -9.88
CA LEU A 186 4.08 -5.37 -9.83
C LEU A 186 3.65 -6.79 -10.11
N LEU A 187 2.72 -7.31 -9.31
CA LEU A 187 2.19 -8.67 -9.38
C LEU A 187 0.67 -8.60 -9.56
N GLY A 188 0.12 -9.50 -10.37
CA GLY A 188 -1.32 -9.59 -10.61
C GLY A 188 -1.82 -11.03 -10.63
N THR A 189 -3.08 -11.19 -10.27
CA THR A 189 -3.82 -12.45 -10.39
C THR A 189 -5.00 -12.30 -11.37
N PRO A 190 -5.52 -13.41 -11.93
CA PRO A 190 -6.71 -13.38 -12.76
C PRO A 190 -7.99 -12.92 -12.04
N ASP A 191 -8.04 -13.00 -10.70
CA ASP A 191 -9.16 -12.53 -9.88
C ASP A 191 -8.94 -11.13 -9.29
N HIS A 192 -8.00 -10.37 -9.86
CA HIS A 192 -7.73 -8.96 -9.59
C HIS A 192 -7.18 -8.67 -8.18
N ALA A 193 -6.60 -9.67 -7.51
CA ALA A 193 -5.64 -9.40 -6.45
C ALA A 193 -4.35 -8.85 -7.08
N TRP A 194 -3.70 -7.97 -6.36
CA TRP A 194 -2.51 -7.25 -6.83
C TRP A 194 -1.52 -7.09 -5.70
N ALA A 195 -0.24 -7.00 -6.03
CA ALA A 195 0.80 -6.70 -5.07
C ALA A 195 1.95 -5.95 -5.73
N ASN A 196 2.68 -5.20 -4.94
CA ASN A 196 3.98 -4.65 -5.26
C ASN A 196 5.00 -5.32 -4.36
N MET A 197 6.14 -5.68 -4.91
CA MET A 197 7.23 -6.31 -4.19
C MET A 197 8.54 -5.59 -4.47
N ALA A 198 9.37 -5.45 -3.44
CA ALA A 198 10.74 -4.99 -3.56
C ALA A 198 11.63 -5.78 -2.59
N VAL A 199 12.90 -5.93 -2.95
CA VAL A 199 13.88 -6.69 -2.18
C VAL A 199 15.14 -5.85 -2.03
N ALA A 200 15.61 -5.70 -0.80
CA ALA A 200 16.85 -5.00 -0.52
C ALA A 200 17.79 -5.88 0.31
N ARG A 201 19.09 -5.74 0.06
CA ARG A 201 20.12 -6.31 0.93
C ARG A 201 20.32 -5.39 2.13
N THR A 202 20.32 -5.99 3.32
CA THR A 202 20.60 -5.30 4.58
C THR A 202 21.86 -5.88 5.22
N ARG A 203 22.35 -5.24 6.28
CA ARG A 203 23.45 -5.78 7.10
C ARG A 203 23.12 -7.14 7.74
N ARG A 204 21.84 -7.51 7.83
CA ARG A 204 21.34 -8.71 8.52
C ARG A 204 20.81 -9.80 7.57
N GLY A 205 20.84 -9.57 6.26
CA GLY A 205 20.30 -10.51 5.26
C GLY A 205 19.63 -9.78 4.10
N LEU A 206 18.51 -10.34 3.64
CA LEU A 206 17.60 -9.69 2.70
C LEU A 206 16.37 -9.19 3.44
N LEU A 207 15.79 -8.11 2.97
CA LEU A 207 14.48 -7.61 3.37
C LEU A 207 13.58 -7.66 2.14
N GLU A 208 12.54 -8.49 2.21
CA GLU A 208 11.46 -8.54 1.22
C GLU A 208 10.30 -7.71 1.74
N HIS A 209 9.86 -6.74 0.95
CA HIS A 209 8.68 -5.93 1.22
C HIS A 209 7.62 -6.28 0.18
N VAL A 210 6.44 -6.68 0.63
CA VAL A 210 5.28 -6.93 -0.22
C VAL A 210 4.08 -6.13 0.29
N ALA A 211 3.47 -5.35 -0.59
CA ALA A 211 2.29 -4.56 -0.27
C ALA A 211 1.27 -4.58 -1.41
N GLY A 212 -0.01 -4.78 -1.10
CA GLY A 212 -1.01 -5.07 -2.11
C GLY A 212 -2.44 -5.08 -1.60
N GLY A 213 -3.33 -5.69 -2.38
CA GLY A 213 -4.74 -5.80 -2.05
C GLY A 213 -5.38 -7.08 -2.60
N VAL A 214 -6.26 -7.68 -1.79
CA VAL A 214 -7.09 -8.83 -2.17
C VAL A 214 -8.57 -8.44 -2.12
N PRO A 215 -9.32 -8.51 -3.25
CA PRO A 215 -10.76 -8.25 -3.26
C PRO A 215 -11.54 -9.18 -2.32
N ALA A 216 -12.27 -8.59 -1.38
CA ALA A 216 -12.98 -9.30 -0.32
C ALA A 216 -14.49 -9.42 -0.57
N GLY A 217 -15.04 -8.91 -1.68
CA GLY A 217 -16.48 -8.85 -1.94
C GLY A 217 -17.04 -7.44 -1.78
N ALA A 218 -18.36 -7.32 -1.59
CA ALA A 218 -18.99 -6.01 -1.40
C ALA A 218 -18.46 -5.35 -0.11
N TYR A 219 -18.18 -4.05 -0.14
CA TYR A 219 -17.51 -3.35 0.97
C TYR A 219 -18.20 -3.57 2.34
N ALA A 220 -19.52 -3.50 2.40
CA ALA A 220 -20.27 -3.68 3.65
C ALA A 220 -20.53 -5.16 4.02
N SER A 221 -20.11 -6.11 3.18
CA SER A 221 -20.33 -7.54 3.38
C SER A 221 -19.15 -8.34 2.80
N PRO A 222 -17.99 -8.31 3.49
CA PRO A 222 -16.83 -9.11 3.10
C PRO A 222 -17.20 -10.60 3.07
N ARG A 223 -16.70 -11.33 2.08
CA ARG A 223 -16.91 -12.77 1.92
C ARG A 223 -16.23 -13.53 3.05
N GLY A 224 -16.98 -14.40 3.72
CA GLY A 224 -16.45 -15.24 4.80
C GLY A 224 -16.65 -14.69 6.20
N ILE A 225 -17.38 -13.58 6.36
CA ILE A 225 -17.82 -13.06 7.65
C ILE A 225 -19.30 -12.63 7.58
N GLU A 226 -20.01 -12.72 8.71
CA GLU A 226 -21.41 -12.28 8.80
C GLU A 226 -21.52 -10.75 8.69
N HIS A 227 -22.64 -10.28 8.14
CA HIS A 227 -22.88 -8.84 7.99
C HIS A 227 -22.94 -8.13 9.36
N GLY A 228 -22.27 -6.99 9.45
CA GLY A 228 -22.22 -6.19 10.69
C GLY A 228 -21.17 -6.64 11.70
N VAL A 229 -20.48 -7.77 11.47
CA VAL A 229 -19.35 -8.19 12.30
C VAL A 229 -18.13 -7.31 12.00
N ASN A 230 -17.35 -7.00 13.04
CA ASN A 230 -16.11 -6.24 12.91
C ASN A 230 -15.15 -6.99 11.94
N PRO A 231 -14.72 -6.36 10.82
CA PRO A 231 -13.82 -6.99 9.86
C PRO A 231 -12.47 -7.40 10.46
N ALA A 232 -12.04 -6.82 11.59
CA ALA A 232 -10.83 -7.25 12.30
C ALA A 232 -10.92 -8.69 12.86
N LEU A 233 -12.14 -9.24 12.99
CA LEU A 233 -12.39 -10.61 13.40
C LEU A 233 -12.41 -11.60 12.22
N HIS A 234 -12.14 -11.15 11.00
CA HIS A 234 -12.18 -12.01 9.84
C HIS A 234 -11.14 -13.15 9.95
N PRO A 235 -11.55 -14.44 9.81
CA PRO A 235 -10.65 -15.58 9.99
C PRO A 235 -9.41 -15.52 9.11
N ALA A 236 -9.58 -15.18 7.82
CA ALA A 236 -8.47 -15.05 6.87
C ALA A 236 -7.37 -14.08 7.33
N VAL A 237 -7.72 -13.00 8.03
CA VAL A 237 -6.74 -12.03 8.54
C VAL A 237 -5.89 -12.67 9.65
N THR A 238 -6.54 -13.33 10.60
CA THR A 238 -5.86 -13.99 11.72
C THR A 238 -5.02 -15.17 11.25
N GLU A 239 -5.59 -16.04 10.41
CA GLU A 239 -4.94 -17.24 9.90
C GLU A 239 -3.74 -16.92 8.98
N MET A 240 -3.87 -15.91 8.11
CA MET A 240 -2.77 -15.51 7.23
C MET A 240 -1.59 -14.96 8.04
N LEU A 241 -1.84 -14.08 9.03
CA LEU A 241 -0.80 -13.51 9.88
C LEU A 241 -0.17 -14.56 10.81
N ALA A 242 -0.95 -15.49 11.34
CA ALA A 242 -0.42 -16.62 12.09
C ALA A 242 0.48 -17.51 11.23
N GLY A 243 0.00 -17.91 10.05
CA GLY A 243 0.76 -18.75 9.11
C GLY A 243 2.00 -18.06 8.52
N LEU A 244 2.11 -16.73 8.61
CA LEU A 244 3.30 -15.98 8.22
C LEU A 244 4.47 -16.29 9.16
N VAL A 245 4.21 -16.47 10.46
CA VAL A 245 5.23 -16.80 11.47
C VAL A 245 5.76 -18.23 11.30
N ASP A 246 4.95 -19.14 10.76
CA ASP A 246 5.35 -20.55 10.56
C ASP A 246 6.30 -20.74 9.37
N ARG A 247 6.17 -19.89 8.34
CA ARG A 247 6.87 -20.07 7.04
C ARG A 247 7.94 -19.03 6.76
N PHE A 248 7.84 -17.85 7.36
CA PHE A 248 8.69 -16.71 7.07
C PHE A 248 9.24 -16.11 8.37
N ARG A 249 10.13 -15.12 8.24
CA ARG A 249 10.63 -14.33 9.38
C ARG A 249 10.09 -12.90 9.27
N PRO A 250 8.81 -12.65 9.60
CA PRO A 250 8.25 -11.32 9.54
C PRO A 250 9.02 -10.37 10.46
N ASN A 251 9.18 -9.12 10.03
CA ASN A 251 9.60 -8.01 10.88
C ASN A 251 8.36 -7.30 11.40
N VAL A 252 7.51 -6.87 10.46
CA VAL A 252 6.20 -6.27 10.70
C VAL A 252 5.27 -6.60 9.55
N ALA A 253 3.99 -6.82 9.85
CA ALA A 253 2.93 -6.89 8.85
C ALA A 253 1.72 -6.11 9.34
N MET A 254 1.00 -5.46 8.42
CA MET A 254 -0.25 -4.77 8.71
C MET A 254 -1.29 -5.17 7.68
N ILE A 255 -2.51 -5.41 8.17
CA ILE A 255 -3.68 -5.64 7.33
C ILE A 255 -4.70 -4.55 7.62
N SER A 256 -5.19 -3.94 6.55
CA SER A 256 -6.21 -2.90 6.58
C SER A 256 -7.37 -3.31 5.67
N TYR A 257 -8.51 -2.66 5.83
CA TYR A 257 -9.68 -2.84 4.99
C TYR A 257 -10.02 -1.54 4.30
N GLY A 258 -10.10 -1.55 2.97
CA GLY A 258 -10.30 -0.36 2.15
C GLY A 258 -11.47 -0.47 1.19
N GLU A 259 -11.91 0.68 0.70
CA GLU A 259 -12.99 0.82 -0.26
C GLU A 259 -12.44 1.12 -1.66
N TYR A 260 -12.78 0.26 -2.63
CA TYR A 260 -12.41 0.42 -4.04
C TYR A 260 -13.64 0.39 -4.94
N ALA A 261 -13.55 1.05 -6.09
CA ALA A 261 -14.55 0.89 -7.13
C ALA A 261 -14.29 -0.41 -7.90
N ARG A 262 -15.35 -1.05 -8.37
CA ARG A 262 -15.26 -2.25 -9.21
C ARG A 262 -15.65 -1.95 -10.65
N THR A 263 -14.82 -2.42 -11.57
CA THR A 263 -15.05 -2.38 -13.01
C THR A 263 -14.94 -3.80 -13.57
N ASP A 264 -15.30 -3.97 -14.85
CA ASP A 264 -15.09 -5.24 -15.58
C ASP A 264 -13.60 -5.61 -15.69
N HIS A 265 -12.71 -4.65 -15.46
CA HIS A 265 -11.26 -4.79 -15.53
C HIS A 265 -10.61 -4.81 -14.13
N GLY A 266 -11.39 -5.15 -13.09
CA GLY A 266 -10.93 -5.29 -11.71
C GLY A 266 -11.20 -4.08 -10.82
N VAL A 267 -10.50 -4.04 -9.68
CA VAL A 267 -10.59 -2.94 -8.71
C VAL A 267 -9.80 -1.74 -9.17
N VAL A 268 -10.37 -0.55 -8.98
CA VAL A 268 -9.77 0.73 -9.37
C VAL A 268 -10.09 1.81 -8.34
N ARG A 269 -9.34 2.90 -8.40
CA ARG A 269 -9.66 4.13 -7.68
C ARG A 269 -10.28 5.13 -8.64
N GLY A 270 -11.47 5.61 -8.34
CA GLY A 270 -12.15 6.67 -9.09
C GLY A 270 -12.29 7.95 -8.27
N VAL A 271 -12.72 9.02 -8.93
CA VAL A 271 -13.12 10.26 -8.27
C VAL A 271 -14.39 10.02 -7.45
N GLY A 272 -14.41 10.51 -6.21
CA GLY A 272 -15.58 10.48 -5.34
C GLY A 272 -15.25 10.13 -3.89
N THR A 273 -16.28 10.17 -3.04
CA THR A 273 -16.12 9.85 -1.62
C THR A 273 -15.86 8.36 -1.43
N THR A 274 -14.72 8.05 -0.83
CA THR A 274 -14.38 6.71 -0.33
C THR A 274 -14.26 6.75 1.18
N ARG A 275 -14.71 5.69 1.86
CA ARG A 275 -14.40 5.55 3.28
C ARG A 275 -12.89 5.42 3.47
N PRO A 276 -12.32 6.04 4.51
CA PRO A 276 -10.91 5.82 4.85
C PRO A 276 -10.64 4.34 5.08
N ASP A 277 -9.47 3.88 4.64
CA ASP A 277 -9.00 2.55 4.97
C ASP A 277 -8.90 2.41 6.49
N VAL A 278 -9.26 1.25 7.04
CA VAL A 278 -9.25 1.01 8.49
C VAL A 278 -8.31 -0.13 8.84
N PRO A 279 -7.47 0.02 9.89
CA PRO A 279 -6.56 -1.04 10.29
C PRO A 279 -7.32 -2.19 10.93
N LEU A 280 -7.02 -3.42 10.52
CA LEU A 280 -7.61 -4.64 11.06
C LEU A 280 -6.70 -5.34 12.05
N ALA A 281 -5.42 -5.48 11.71
CA ALA A 281 -4.44 -6.16 12.55
C ALA A 281 -3.00 -5.75 12.21
N VAL A 282 -2.13 -5.88 13.21
CA VAL A 282 -0.68 -5.71 13.09
C VAL A 282 0.01 -6.97 13.63
N LEU A 283 1.00 -7.48 12.91
CA LEU A 283 1.93 -8.49 13.39
C LEU A 283 3.29 -7.84 13.61
N ILE A 284 3.85 -7.97 14.81
CA ILE A 284 5.24 -7.62 15.10
C ILE A 284 6.01 -8.92 15.24
N GLY A 285 7.01 -9.12 14.39
CA GLY A 285 7.87 -10.29 14.44
C GLY A 285 8.83 -10.27 15.63
N PRO A 286 9.56 -11.38 15.88
CA PRO A 286 10.37 -11.53 17.09
C PRO A 286 11.42 -10.43 17.26
N ARG A 287 12.02 -9.99 16.14
CA ARG A 287 13.00 -8.90 16.16
C ARG A 287 12.39 -7.58 16.63
N GLY A 288 11.22 -7.21 16.10
CA GLY A 288 10.52 -5.99 16.52
C GLY A 288 10.14 -6.05 17.99
N VAL A 289 9.64 -7.19 18.48
CA VAL A 289 9.29 -7.38 19.90
C VAL A 289 10.50 -7.18 20.80
N ARG A 290 11.65 -7.74 20.43
CA ARG A 290 12.91 -7.59 21.18
C ARG A 290 13.45 -6.18 21.12
N ASP A 291 13.52 -5.59 19.93
CA ASP A 291 14.19 -4.31 19.69
C ASP A 291 13.36 -3.16 20.30
N LEU A 292 12.02 -3.27 20.30
CA LEU A 292 11.11 -2.34 21.01
C LEU A 292 11.03 -2.61 22.53
N ARG A 293 11.51 -3.77 23.00
CA ARG A 293 11.44 -4.23 24.39
C ARG A 293 10.00 -4.27 24.92
N ILE A 294 9.10 -4.85 24.13
CA ILE A 294 7.67 -4.91 24.45
C ILE A 294 7.45 -5.78 25.69
N ASP A 295 6.73 -5.22 26.68
CA ASP A 295 6.16 -6.00 27.78
C ASP A 295 4.88 -6.67 27.27
N VAL A 296 4.98 -7.98 27.00
CA VAL A 296 3.91 -8.76 26.36
C VAL A 296 2.69 -8.90 27.28
N ASP A 297 2.91 -9.04 28.59
CA ASP A 297 1.83 -9.26 29.54
C ASP A 297 1.05 -7.97 29.80
N ASP A 298 1.77 -6.85 29.93
CA ASP A 298 1.15 -5.52 29.99
C ASP A 298 0.37 -5.19 28.70
N LEU A 299 0.94 -5.48 27.53
CA LEU A 299 0.27 -5.23 26.25
C LEU A 299 -1.01 -6.08 26.09
N ARG A 300 -0.98 -7.35 26.51
CA ARG A 300 -2.15 -8.26 26.52
C ARG A 300 -3.27 -7.79 27.42
N SER A 301 -2.96 -7.06 28.48
CA SER A 301 -3.98 -6.53 29.39
C SER A 301 -4.79 -5.37 28.76
N ARG A 302 -4.28 -4.77 27.68
CA ARG A 302 -4.83 -3.55 27.06
C ARG A 302 -5.33 -3.75 25.63
N HIS A 303 -4.76 -4.72 24.90
CA HIS A 303 -5.07 -4.99 23.49
C HIS A 303 -5.40 -6.47 23.25
N ASP A 304 -6.09 -6.77 22.14
CA ASP A 304 -6.32 -8.15 21.70
C ASP A 304 -5.03 -8.71 21.06
N VAL A 305 -4.16 -9.25 21.92
CA VAL A 305 -2.84 -9.77 21.54
C VAL A 305 -2.81 -11.30 21.56
N THR A 306 -2.51 -11.89 20.40
CA THR A 306 -2.15 -13.29 20.26
C THR A 306 -0.64 -13.44 20.14
N VAL A 307 -0.05 -14.27 20.99
CA VAL A 307 1.39 -14.58 20.95
C VAL A 307 1.61 -15.76 20.02
N LEU A 308 2.53 -15.60 19.07
CA LEU A 308 2.79 -16.57 18.01
C LEU A 308 4.26 -17.02 18.01
N GLY A 309 4.45 -18.31 17.76
CA GLY A 309 5.77 -18.95 17.70
C GLY A 309 6.35 -19.35 19.07
N PRO A 310 7.30 -20.31 19.10
CA PRO A 310 7.89 -20.79 20.33
C PRO A 310 9.06 -19.91 20.81
N GLY A 311 9.19 -19.73 22.12
CA GLY A 311 10.43 -19.24 22.76
C GLY A 311 10.31 -17.96 23.58
N ARG A 312 11.47 -17.43 23.99
CA ARG A 312 11.61 -16.27 24.90
C ARG A 312 11.26 -14.93 24.24
N VAL A 313 11.33 -14.85 22.90
CA VAL A 313 10.95 -13.66 22.13
C VAL A 313 10.00 -14.12 21.02
N PRO A 314 8.69 -14.08 21.25
CA PRO A 314 7.70 -14.51 20.27
C PRO A 314 7.40 -13.40 19.25
N SER A 315 6.57 -13.71 18.25
CA SER A 315 5.86 -12.69 17.47
C SER A 315 4.55 -12.31 18.17
N LEU A 316 4.06 -11.10 17.95
CA LEU A 316 2.81 -10.59 18.51
C LEU A 316 1.86 -10.22 17.38
N LEU A 317 0.70 -10.87 17.34
CA LEU A 317 -0.44 -10.47 16.52
C LEU A 317 -1.38 -9.62 17.37
N VAL A 318 -1.62 -8.37 16.97
CA VAL A 318 -2.53 -7.44 17.64
C VAL A 318 -3.70 -7.15 16.72
N ARG A 319 -4.92 -7.50 17.14
CA ARG A 319 -6.14 -7.29 16.36
C ARG A 319 -6.89 -6.06 16.84
N MET A 320 -7.46 -5.31 15.90
CA MET A 320 -8.30 -4.15 16.18
C MET A 320 -9.76 -4.59 16.46
N SER A 321 -9.94 -5.54 17.38
CA SER A 321 -11.24 -6.19 17.66
C SER A 321 -12.03 -5.54 18.82
N GLY A 322 -11.43 -4.55 19.49
CA GLY A 322 -12.01 -3.86 20.64
C GLY A 322 -13.22 -2.98 20.31
N ARG A 323 -13.73 -2.30 21.33
CA ARG A 323 -14.95 -1.46 21.24
C ARG A 323 -14.71 -0.06 20.65
N ASN A 324 -13.48 0.42 20.71
CA ASN A 324 -13.11 1.73 20.15
C ASN A 324 -13.09 1.70 18.62
N SER A 325 -13.07 2.87 17.97
CA SER A 325 -12.85 2.93 16.52
C SER A 325 -11.53 2.24 16.15
N LEU A 326 -11.47 1.61 14.98
CA LEU A 326 -10.29 0.83 14.55
C LEU A 326 -9.01 1.70 14.53
N TRP A 327 -9.12 2.94 14.05
CA TRP A 327 -8.03 3.91 14.12
C TRP A 327 -7.66 4.30 15.54
N GLY A 328 -8.64 4.44 16.45
CA GLY A 328 -8.38 4.69 17.87
C GLY A 328 -7.64 3.54 18.54
N GLN A 329 -7.94 2.29 18.16
CA GLN A 329 -7.23 1.11 18.65
C GLN A 329 -5.77 1.08 18.16
N LEU A 330 -5.55 1.34 16.87
CA LEU A 330 -4.19 1.42 16.32
C LEU A 330 -3.39 2.56 16.98
N ALA A 331 -3.99 3.73 17.18
CA ALA A 331 -3.34 4.87 17.82
C ALA A 331 -2.96 4.56 19.28
N ALA A 332 -3.86 3.92 20.04
CA ALA A 332 -3.57 3.46 21.40
C ALA A 332 -2.42 2.44 21.41
N PHE A 333 -2.45 1.47 20.50
CA PHE A 333 -1.38 0.50 20.35
C PHE A 333 -0.04 1.16 20.02
N ALA A 334 -0.01 2.10 19.06
CA ALA A 334 1.21 2.81 18.69
C ALA A 334 1.76 3.69 19.82
N TYR A 335 0.88 4.31 20.63
CA TYR A 335 1.28 5.07 21.81
C TYR A 335 1.99 4.17 22.84
N ASP A 336 1.53 2.92 22.98
CA ASP A 336 2.07 1.95 23.92
C ASP A 336 3.41 1.33 23.48
N LEU A 337 3.80 1.46 22.21
CA LEU A 337 5.04 0.92 21.66
C LEU A 337 6.28 1.82 21.86
N ASP A 338 6.16 2.95 22.56
CA ASP A 338 7.21 3.98 22.71
C ASP A 338 7.65 4.55 21.35
N GLN A 339 7.12 5.73 20.97
CA GLN A 339 7.26 6.30 19.63
C GLN A 339 8.72 6.52 19.19
N GLU A 340 9.63 6.82 20.12
CA GLU A 340 11.06 6.98 19.80
C GLU A 340 11.70 5.64 19.40
N ARG A 341 11.29 4.54 20.05
CA ARG A 341 11.79 3.19 19.74
C ARG A 341 11.20 2.67 18.43
N LEU A 342 9.94 2.98 18.15
CA LEU A 342 9.29 2.64 16.89
C LEU A 342 9.97 3.33 15.70
N GLY A 343 10.26 4.63 15.83
CA GLY A 343 11.01 5.39 14.82
C GLY A 343 12.42 4.81 14.59
N ALA A 344 13.14 4.47 15.66
CA ALA A 344 14.47 3.87 15.56
C ALA A 344 14.47 2.46 14.96
N ALA A 345 13.49 1.61 15.32
CA ALA A 345 13.37 0.26 14.79
C ALA A 345 13.08 0.25 13.29
N LEU A 346 12.23 1.17 12.81
CA LEU A 346 11.90 1.31 11.40
C LEU A 346 13.03 1.97 10.60
N ALA A 347 13.66 3.05 11.12
CA ALA A 347 14.74 3.74 10.42
C ALA A 347 15.97 2.86 10.15
N VAL A 348 16.32 1.97 11.10
CA VAL A 348 17.45 1.04 10.96
C VAL A 348 17.24 0.02 9.82
N GLU A 349 16.00 -0.29 9.45
CA GLU A 349 15.70 -1.20 8.34
C GLU A 349 15.83 -0.56 6.96
N PHE A 350 15.61 0.76 6.84
CA PHE A 350 15.64 1.49 5.58
C PHE A 350 16.97 2.23 5.29
N GLU A 351 17.74 2.62 6.31
CA GLU A 351 19.06 3.26 6.11
C GLU A 351 20.15 2.29 5.61
N GLY A 352 19.89 0.98 5.62
CA GLY A 352 20.84 -0.04 5.15
C GLY A 352 20.91 -0.21 3.63
N GLY A 353 20.10 0.52 2.86
CA GLY A 353 19.95 0.36 1.41
C GLY A 353 20.07 1.66 0.59
N ARG A 354 20.70 2.72 1.13
CA ARG A 354 21.13 3.88 0.33
C ARG A 354 22.46 3.61 -0.35
#